data_AF-A0A091EKB8-F1
#
_entry.id   AF-A0A091EKB8-F1
#
_cell.length_a   1.000
_cell.length_b   1.000
_cell.length_c   1.000
_cell.angle_alpha   90.00
_cell.angle_beta   90.00
_cell.angle_gamma   90.00
#
_symmetry.space_group_name_H-M   'P 1'
#
loop_
_entity.id
_entity.type
_entity.pdbx_description
1 polymer ?
#
loop_
_entity_poly.entity_id
_entity_poly.type
_entity_poly.pdbx_seq_one_letter_code
_entity_poly.pdbx_strand_id
1 'polypeptide(L)'
;QAVAAKGPITVKVPFSITDLNNWKSMAGTYRHDPDKMAKAFEMTIKTQDPDWKDIDTMLEMLFDSTEREMVLKTSKTFVKEQILVGTLPSNLELNFPSADLGWDPNVPIQRERLTRYQQWVLYGIRNMIPKAINMSKLFEVRQDFKETPTEFMN
;
A
#
# COMPACT_ATOMS: atom_id res chain seq x y z
N GLN A 1 -30.20 -19.77 -22.36
CA GLN A 1 -28.96 -19.09 -22.78
C GLN A 1 -29.02 -17.69 -22.17
N ALA A 2 -28.37 -17.47 -21.02
CA ALA A 2 -28.38 -16.17 -20.34
C ALA A 2 -27.19 -15.36 -20.85
N VAL A 3 -27.46 -14.28 -21.55
CA VAL A 3 -26.46 -13.30 -21.95
C VAL A 3 -26.07 -12.55 -20.66
N ALA A 4 -24.92 -12.90 -20.07
CA ALA A 4 -24.36 -12.10 -19.00
C ALA A 4 -24.15 -10.69 -19.57
N ALA A 5 -24.85 -9.69 -19.02
CA ALA A 5 -24.67 -8.31 -19.39
C ALA A 5 -23.19 -7.97 -19.16
N LYS A 6 -22.44 -7.76 -20.25
CA LYS A 6 -21.08 -7.28 -20.18
C LYS A 6 -21.14 -5.88 -19.56
N GLY A 7 -20.73 -5.77 -18.31
CA GLY A 7 -20.52 -4.49 -17.66
C GLY A 7 -19.50 -3.64 -18.43
N PRO A 8 -19.34 -2.36 -18.08
CA PRO A 8 -18.34 -1.51 -18.71
C PRO A 8 -16.96 -2.17 -18.64
N ILE A 9 -16.25 -2.17 -19.78
CA ILE A 9 -14.89 -2.70 -19.89
C ILE A 9 -13.93 -1.61 -19.40
N THR A 10 -13.07 -1.97 -18.45
CA THR A 10 -11.99 -1.10 -17.96
C THR A 10 -10.80 -1.20 -18.92
N VAL A 11 -10.43 -0.07 -19.51
CA VAL A 11 -9.21 0.08 -20.31
C VAL A 11 -8.12 0.67 -19.43
N LYS A 12 -7.00 -0.06 -19.27
CA LYS A 12 -5.86 0.43 -18.48
C LYS A 12 -5.15 1.57 -19.22
N VAL A 13 -4.99 2.70 -18.54
CA VAL A 13 -4.13 3.81 -18.97
C VAL A 13 -2.99 3.90 -17.96
N PRO A 14 -1.71 3.70 -18.38
CA PRO A 14 -0.58 3.85 -17.48
C PRO A 14 -0.47 5.29 -16.95
N PHE A 15 0.03 5.42 -15.72
CA PHE A 15 0.43 6.72 -15.19
C PHE A 15 1.49 7.37 -16.09
N SER A 16 1.32 8.64 -16.41
CA SER A 16 2.42 9.40 -17.00
C SER A 16 3.47 9.72 -15.93
N ILE A 17 4.73 9.91 -16.36
CA ILE A 17 5.81 10.38 -15.47
C ILE A 17 5.42 11.73 -14.82
N THR A 18 4.68 12.56 -15.55
CA THR A 18 4.18 13.85 -15.05
C THR A 18 3.17 13.65 -13.92
N ASP A 19 2.23 12.72 -14.07
CA ASP A 19 1.24 12.41 -13.02
C ASP A 19 1.94 11.95 -11.75
N LEU A 20 2.89 11.03 -11.91
CA LEU A 20 3.68 10.50 -10.80
C LEU A 20 4.47 11.60 -10.06
N ASN A 21 5.11 12.51 -10.79
CA ASN A 21 5.85 13.63 -10.20
C ASN A 21 4.92 14.62 -9.48
N ASN A 22 3.79 14.96 -10.10
CA ASN A 22 2.79 15.84 -9.49
C ASN A 22 2.26 15.24 -8.19
N TRP A 23 2.03 13.94 -8.18
CA TRP A 23 1.54 13.23 -7.02
C TRP A 23 2.56 13.13 -5.90
N LYS A 24 3.81 12.84 -6.24
CA LYS A 24 4.91 12.90 -5.26
C LYS A 24 5.02 14.28 -4.63
N SER A 25 4.89 15.35 -5.42
CA SER A 25 4.86 16.72 -4.93
C SER A 25 3.64 17.00 -4.02
N MET A 26 2.46 16.54 -4.44
CA MET A 26 1.22 16.68 -3.67
C MET A 26 1.26 15.91 -2.35
N ALA A 27 1.81 14.71 -2.33
CA ALA A 27 1.84 13.86 -1.16
C ALA A 27 2.90 14.31 -0.14
N GLY A 28 4.03 14.85 -0.62
CA GLY A 28 5.15 15.22 0.23
C GLY A 28 5.89 14.00 0.76
N THR A 29 6.56 14.13 1.91
CA THR A 29 7.18 12.99 2.60
C THR A 29 6.26 12.47 3.68
N TYR A 30 6.20 11.14 3.84
CA TYR A 30 5.36 10.53 4.87
C TYR A 30 5.72 11.02 6.27
N ARG A 31 7.01 11.17 6.59
CA ARG A 31 7.48 11.64 7.91
C ARG A 31 6.98 13.03 8.30
N HIS A 32 6.75 13.89 7.31
CA HIS A 32 6.28 15.25 7.56
C HIS A 32 4.78 15.28 7.82
N ASP A 33 3.99 14.59 6.99
CA ASP A 33 2.53 14.57 7.09
C ASP A 33 1.94 13.23 6.59
N PRO A 34 1.81 12.23 7.48
CA PRO A 34 1.22 10.93 7.17
C PRO A 34 -0.22 11.02 6.67
N ASP A 35 -1.00 11.96 7.21
CA ASP A 35 -2.41 12.12 6.86
C ASP A 35 -2.57 12.66 5.44
N LYS A 36 -1.70 13.60 5.05
CA LYS A 36 -1.62 14.10 3.67
C LYS A 36 -1.19 13.00 2.70
N MET A 37 -0.22 12.18 3.05
CA MET A 37 0.17 11.00 2.26
C MET A 37 -1.01 10.04 2.06
N ALA A 38 -1.71 9.70 3.15
CA ALA A 38 -2.87 8.82 3.09
C ALA A 38 -4.02 9.41 2.25
N LYS A 39 -4.27 10.71 2.35
CA LYS A 39 -5.28 11.41 1.53
C LYS A 39 -4.90 11.41 0.04
N ALA A 40 -3.63 11.63 -0.27
CA ALA A 40 -3.14 11.52 -1.65
C ALA A 40 -3.35 10.11 -2.20
N PHE A 41 -2.97 9.08 -1.42
CA PHE A 41 -3.18 7.68 -1.82
C PHE A 41 -4.67 7.31 -1.98
N GLU A 42 -5.54 7.83 -1.11
CA GLU A 42 -6.99 7.64 -1.25
C GLU A 42 -7.54 8.31 -2.51
N MET A 43 -7.11 9.54 -2.81
CA MET A 43 -7.52 10.26 -4.02
C MET A 43 -7.10 9.51 -5.28
N THR A 44 -5.94 8.85 -5.24
CA THR A 44 -5.51 7.99 -6.32
C THR A 44 -6.43 6.84 -6.59
N ILE A 45 -6.84 6.08 -5.57
CA ILE A 45 -7.68 4.90 -5.86
C ILE A 45 -9.02 5.35 -6.47
N LYS A 46 -9.51 6.53 -6.08
CA LYS A 46 -10.74 7.12 -6.62
C LYS A 46 -10.62 7.60 -8.06
N THR A 47 -9.46 8.13 -8.46
CA THR A 47 -9.29 8.81 -9.75
C THR A 47 -8.62 7.97 -10.81
N GLN A 48 -7.68 7.11 -10.42
CA GLN A 48 -6.86 6.32 -11.34
C GLN A 48 -7.08 4.82 -11.19
N ASP A 49 -7.71 4.39 -10.09
CA ASP A 49 -8.09 3.00 -9.88
C ASP A 49 -6.93 2.01 -10.11
N PRO A 50 -5.79 2.19 -9.42
CA PRO A 50 -4.54 1.53 -9.74
C PRO A 50 -4.63 0.03 -9.54
N ASP A 51 -3.99 -0.74 -10.41
CA ASP A 51 -3.81 -2.17 -10.22
C ASP A 51 -2.66 -2.50 -9.24
N TRP A 52 -2.36 -3.78 -9.06
CA TRP A 52 -1.28 -4.21 -8.16
C TRP A 52 0.09 -3.61 -8.56
N LYS A 53 0.42 -3.60 -9.85
CA LYS A 53 1.72 -3.09 -10.35
C LYS A 53 1.82 -1.58 -10.19
N ASP A 54 0.72 -0.89 -10.42
CA ASP A 54 0.63 0.54 -10.23
C ASP A 54 0.86 0.89 -8.75
N ILE A 55 0.21 0.16 -7.83
CA ILE A 55 0.42 0.33 -6.38
C ILE A 55 1.87 0.05 -5.99
N ASP A 56 2.48 -1.03 -6.48
CA ASP A 56 3.87 -1.37 -6.16
C ASP A 56 4.83 -0.25 -6.59
N THR A 57 4.66 0.25 -7.82
CA THR A 57 5.42 1.39 -8.37
C THR A 57 5.22 2.66 -7.53
N MET A 58 3.99 2.93 -7.11
CA MET A 58 3.70 4.08 -6.25
C MET A 58 4.37 3.95 -4.88
N LEU A 59 4.33 2.76 -4.27
CA LEU A 59 4.97 2.53 -2.98
C LEU A 59 6.48 2.73 -3.07
N GLU A 60 7.13 2.28 -4.14
CA GLU A 60 8.56 2.50 -4.39
C GLU A 60 8.92 3.97 -4.61
N MET A 61 8.00 4.75 -5.18
CA MET A 61 8.22 6.17 -5.43
C MET A 61 8.05 7.07 -4.21
N LEU A 62 7.05 6.74 -3.38
CA LEU A 62 6.52 7.60 -2.31
C LEU A 62 7.20 7.35 -0.97
N PHE A 63 7.68 6.14 -0.72
CA PHE A 63 8.22 5.72 0.55
C PHE A 63 9.68 5.30 0.39
N ASP A 64 10.49 5.56 1.42
CA ASP A 64 11.79 4.88 1.51
C ASP A 64 11.59 3.37 1.74
N SER A 65 12.65 2.57 1.60
CA SER A 65 12.57 1.10 1.74
C SER A 65 12.00 0.65 3.08
N THR A 66 12.30 1.40 4.14
CA THR A 66 11.90 1.11 5.51
C THR A 66 10.43 1.45 5.73
N GLU A 67 9.99 2.62 5.26
CA GLU A 67 8.60 3.05 5.26
C GLU A 67 7.74 2.09 4.44
N ARG A 68 8.17 1.72 3.23
CA ARG A 68 7.48 0.75 2.37
C ARG A 68 7.31 -0.59 3.08
N GLU A 69 8.38 -1.11 3.70
CA GLU A 69 8.31 -2.37 4.45
C GLU A 69 7.28 -2.28 5.59
N MET A 70 7.25 -1.17 6.32
CA MET A 70 6.28 -0.96 7.39
C MET A 70 4.84 -0.87 6.88
N VAL A 71 4.57 -0.16 5.78
CA VAL A 71 3.24 -0.12 5.15
C VAL A 71 2.78 -1.54 4.82
N LEU A 72 3.63 -2.31 4.14
CA LEU A 72 3.30 -3.67 3.71
C LEU A 72 3.12 -4.61 4.90
N LYS A 73 3.98 -4.52 5.92
CA LYS A 73 3.89 -5.32 7.14
C LYS A 73 2.58 -5.04 7.90
N THR A 74 2.24 -3.77 8.11
CA THR A 74 1.01 -3.38 8.80
C THR A 74 -0.23 -3.85 8.04
N SER A 75 -0.24 -3.69 6.72
CA SER A 75 -1.32 -4.19 5.85
C SER A 75 -1.47 -5.72 5.97
N LYS A 76 -0.35 -6.46 5.86
CA LYS A 76 -0.34 -7.92 5.96
C LYS A 76 -0.81 -8.42 7.33
N THR A 77 -0.38 -7.77 8.41
CA THR A 77 -0.82 -8.13 9.78
C THR A 77 -2.33 -7.97 9.92
N PHE A 78 -2.87 -6.84 9.47
CA PHE A 78 -4.32 -6.62 9.49
C PHE A 78 -5.08 -7.71 8.73
N VAL A 79 -4.64 -8.06 7.51
CA VAL A 79 -5.27 -9.14 6.72
C VAL A 79 -5.17 -10.49 7.41
N LYS A 80 -4.01 -10.83 8.01
CA LYS A 80 -3.83 -12.07 8.78
C LYS A 80 -4.81 -12.17 9.95
N GLU A 81 -5.02 -11.08 10.67
CA GLU A 81 -5.97 -11.03 11.78
C GLU A 81 -7.40 -11.27 11.29
N GLN A 82 -7.81 -10.64 10.19
CA GLN A 82 -9.13 -10.86 9.58
C GLN A 82 -9.33 -12.32 9.13
N ILE A 83 -8.30 -12.97 8.58
CA ILE A 83 -8.35 -14.41 8.26
C ILE A 83 -8.50 -15.24 9.54
N LEU A 84 -7.73 -14.93 10.59
CA LEU A 84 -7.75 -15.67 11.86
C LEU A 84 -9.12 -15.62 12.56
N VAL A 85 -9.78 -14.46 12.54
CA VAL A 85 -11.12 -14.30 13.13
C VAL A 85 -12.25 -14.78 12.21
N GLY A 86 -11.92 -15.31 11.03
CA GLY A 86 -12.87 -15.90 10.08
C GLY A 86 -13.69 -14.90 9.27
N THR A 87 -13.29 -13.62 9.22
CA THR A 87 -13.99 -12.57 8.44
C THR A 87 -13.59 -12.55 6.97
N LEU A 88 -12.40 -13.07 6.63
CA LEU A 88 -11.96 -13.26 5.24
C LEU A 88 -11.86 -14.75 4.89
N PRO A 89 -12.58 -15.23 3.87
CA PRO A 89 -12.32 -16.55 3.32
C PRO A 89 -10.98 -16.53 2.57
N SER A 90 -10.30 -17.68 2.53
CA SER A 90 -9.02 -17.93 1.83
C SER A 90 -7.74 -17.61 2.63
N ASN A 91 -6.59 -17.86 1.99
CA ASN A 91 -5.26 -17.67 2.57
C ASN A 91 -4.70 -16.26 2.33
N LEU A 92 -3.60 -15.94 3.01
CA LEU A 92 -2.98 -14.63 2.95
C LEU A 92 -2.51 -14.25 1.55
N GLU A 93 -1.80 -15.12 0.84
CA GLU A 93 -1.23 -14.77 -0.47
C GLU A 93 -2.30 -14.52 -1.53
N LEU A 94 -3.49 -15.13 -1.41
CA LEU A 94 -4.61 -14.82 -2.31
C LEU A 94 -5.30 -13.50 -2.00
N ASN A 95 -5.18 -12.99 -0.78
CA ASN A 95 -5.79 -11.74 -0.35
C ASN A 95 -4.80 -10.57 -0.45
N PHE A 96 -3.58 -10.74 0.05
CA PHE A 96 -2.51 -9.74 0.04
C PHE A 96 -1.23 -10.35 -0.54
N PRO A 97 -1.18 -10.58 -1.86
CA PRO A 97 -0.05 -11.23 -2.49
C PRO A 97 1.22 -10.39 -2.39
N SER A 98 2.35 -11.09 -2.26
CA SER A 98 3.69 -10.50 -2.31
C SER A 98 4.18 -10.16 -3.72
N ALA A 99 3.55 -10.70 -4.76
CA ALA A 99 3.88 -10.47 -6.17
C ALA A 99 2.59 -10.32 -7.02
N ASP A 100 2.72 -9.78 -8.22
CA ASP A 100 1.57 -9.64 -9.13
C ASP A 100 0.97 -11.01 -9.51
N LEU A 101 -0.30 -11.23 -9.15
CA LEU A 101 -1.06 -12.42 -9.52
C LEU A 101 -1.79 -12.26 -10.87
N GLY A 102 -1.66 -11.10 -11.52
CA GLY A 102 -2.33 -10.81 -12.80
C GLY A 102 -3.83 -10.63 -12.66
N TRP A 103 -4.29 -9.96 -11.59
CA TRP A 103 -5.72 -9.70 -11.41
C TRP A 103 -6.29 -8.83 -12.53
N ASP A 104 -7.22 -9.38 -13.29
CA ASP A 104 -7.93 -8.68 -14.36
C ASP A 104 -9.07 -7.84 -13.76
N PRO A 105 -9.02 -6.49 -13.87
CA PRO A 105 -10.07 -5.61 -13.36
C PRO A 105 -11.43 -5.81 -14.05
N ASN A 106 -11.47 -6.47 -15.22
CA ASN A 106 -12.71 -6.79 -15.93
C ASN A 106 -13.39 -8.06 -15.40
N VAL A 107 -12.72 -8.83 -14.53
CA VAL A 107 -13.29 -10.02 -13.90
C VAL A 107 -13.82 -9.64 -12.51
N PRO A 108 -15.14 -9.73 -12.23
CA PRO A 108 -15.73 -9.20 -11.00
C PRO A 108 -15.08 -9.67 -9.70
N ILE A 109 -14.75 -10.96 -9.59
CA ILE A 109 -14.10 -11.51 -8.38
C ILE A 109 -12.66 -11.02 -8.22
N GLN A 110 -11.94 -10.77 -9.31
CA GLN A 110 -10.58 -10.25 -9.28
C GLN A 110 -10.58 -8.74 -9.03
N ARG A 111 -11.58 -8.03 -9.57
CA ARG A 111 -11.87 -6.63 -9.28
C ARG A 111 -12.13 -6.42 -7.79
N GLU A 112 -12.95 -7.25 -7.17
CA GLU A 112 -13.21 -7.17 -5.73
C GLU A 112 -11.93 -7.38 -4.90
N ARG A 113 -11.08 -8.32 -5.30
CA ARG A 113 -9.76 -8.53 -4.66
C ARG A 113 -8.86 -7.30 -4.79
N LEU A 114 -8.81 -6.70 -5.98
CA LEU A 114 -8.05 -5.48 -6.21
C LEU A 114 -8.55 -4.33 -5.34
N THR A 115 -9.86 -4.13 -5.24
CA THR A 115 -10.45 -3.11 -4.36
C THR A 115 -10.07 -3.33 -2.91
N ARG A 116 -10.12 -4.58 -2.41
CA ARG A 116 -9.69 -4.87 -1.03
C ARG A 116 -8.20 -4.62 -0.83
N TYR A 117 -7.37 -5.01 -1.79
CA TYR A 117 -5.93 -4.77 -1.75
C TYR A 117 -5.59 -3.28 -1.67
N GLN A 118 -6.21 -2.45 -2.52
CA GLN A 118 -6.12 -0.97 -2.46
C GLN A 118 -6.46 -0.44 -1.06
N GLN A 119 -7.55 -0.91 -0.45
CA GLN A 119 -7.98 -0.47 0.88
C GLN A 119 -7.04 -0.94 2.00
N TRP A 120 -6.47 -2.14 1.89
CA TRP A 120 -5.54 -2.66 2.88
C TRP A 120 -4.18 -1.96 2.82
N VAL A 121 -3.70 -1.60 1.63
CA VAL A 121 -2.51 -0.74 1.50
C VAL A 121 -2.77 0.64 2.11
N LEU A 122 -3.93 1.26 1.84
CA LEU A 122 -4.33 2.51 2.48
C LEU A 122 -4.40 2.39 4.02
N TYR A 123 -4.90 1.26 4.54
CA TYR A 123 -4.86 0.96 5.97
C TYR A 123 -3.43 0.91 6.49
N GLY A 124 -2.51 0.25 5.78
CA GLY A 124 -1.09 0.21 6.13
C GLY A 124 -0.48 1.59 6.22
N ILE A 125 -0.71 2.45 5.22
CA ILE A 125 -0.23 3.83 5.20
C ILE A 125 -0.75 4.60 6.43
N ARG A 126 -2.02 4.44 6.78
CA ARG A 126 -2.63 5.14 7.92
C ARG A 126 -2.16 4.65 9.29
N ASN A 127 -1.72 3.40 9.40
CA ASN A 127 -1.52 2.72 10.68
C ASN A 127 -0.10 2.19 10.89
N MET A 128 0.84 2.45 9.97
CA MET A 128 2.20 1.91 10.12
C MET A 128 2.99 2.52 11.27
N ILE A 129 2.58 3.68 11.77
CA ILE A 129 3.13 4.29 13.00
C ILE A 129 2.02 4.28 14.06
N PRO A 130 2.23 3.59 15.20
CA PRO A 130 1.32 3.70 16.32
C PRO A 130 1.20 5.16 16.77
N LYS A 131 -0.03 5.66 16.97
CA LYS A 131 -0.29 7.06 17.36
C LYS A 131 0.44 7.51 18.64
N ALA A 132 0.94 6.57 19.44
CA ALA A 132 1.70 6.83 20.67
C ALA A 132 3.21 7.06 20.44
N ILE A 133 3.75 6.80 19.24
CA ILE A 133 5.19 6.93 18.96
C ILE A 133 5.50 8.32 18.39
N ASN A 134 6.49 8.99 18.98
CA ASN A 134 7.05 10.23 18.42
C ASN A 134 7.89 9.93 17.16
N MET A 135 7.51 10.52 16.03
CA MET A 135 8.15 10.40 14.72
C MET A 135 9.66 10.63 14.76
N SER A 136 10.13 11.64 15.51
CA SER A 136 11.57 11.98 15.55
C SER A 136 12.40 10.84 16.15
N LYS A 137 11.90 10.22 17.23
CA LYS A 137 12.59 9.11 17.90
C LYS A 137 12.60 7.82 17.09
N LEU A 138 11.54 7.52 16.33
CA LEU A 138 11.46 6.27 15.56
C LEU A 138 12.48 6.22 14.44
N PHE A 139 12.75 7.35 13.80
CA PHE A 139 13.71 7.45 12.70
C PHE A 139 15.13 7.81 13.17
N GLU A 140 15.31 8.49 14.31
CA GLU A 140 16.62 8.63 14.98
C GLU A 140 17.19 7.26 15.34
N VAL A 141 16.40 6.37 15.96
CA VAL A 141 16.85 5.02 16.37
C VAL A 141 17.26 4.14 15.18
N ARG A 142 16.75 4.41 13.97
CA ARG A 142 17.13 3.66 12.76
C ARG A 142 18.37 4.22 12.05
N GLN A 143 18.82 5.42 12.41
CA GLN A 143 20.01 6.02 11.80
C GLN A 143 21.31 5.42 12.37
N ASP A 144 21.27 4.77 13.54
CA ASP A 144 22.40 4.10 14.19
C ASP A 144 22.74 2.71 13.63
N PHE A 145 22.10 2.25 12.56
CA PHE A 145 22.47 0.97 11.94
C PHE A 145 23.82 1.00 11.18
N LYS A 146 24.56 2.10 11.26
CA LYS A 146 25.97 2.20 10.85
C LYS A 146 26.95 2.00 12.00
N GLU A 147 26.49 1.81 13.23
CA GLU A 147 27.38 1.47 14.32
C GLU A 147 27.57 -0.04 14.39
N THR A 148 28.82 -0.45 14.38
CA THR A 148 29.17 -1.86 14.58
C THR A 148 28.89 -2.25 16.04
N PRO A 149 28.62 -3.52 16.36
CA PRO A 149 28.31 -3.97 17.74
C PRO A 149 29.32 -3.54 18.81
N THR A 150 30.52 -3.12 18.41
CA THR A 150 31.59 -2.63 19.27
C THR A 150 31.35 -1.21 19.81
N GLU A 151 30.56 -0.37 19.16
CA GLU A 151 30.32 1.03 19.58
C GLU A 151 29.27 1.15 20.69
N PHE A 152 28.35 0.18 20.82
CA PHE A 152 27.31 0.18 21.86
C PHE A 152 27.82 -0.17 23.28
N MET A 153 29.07 -0.62 23.43
CA MET A 153 29.63 -1.07 24.71
C MET A 153 30.62 -0.09 25.37
N ASN A 154 30.72 1.16 24.89
CA ASN A 154 31.55 2.19 25.49
C ASN A 154 30.73 3.38 26.01
#